data_AF-A0A922MPA4-F1
#
_entry.id   AF-A0A922MPA4-F1
#
_cell.length_a   1.000
_cell.length_b   1.000
_cell.length_c   1.000
_cell.angle_alpha   90.00
_cell.angle_beta   90.00
_cell.angle_gamma   90.00
#
_symmetry.space_group_name_H-M   'P 1'
#
loop_
_entity.id
_entity.type
_entity.pdbx_description
1 polymer ?
#
loop_
_entity_poly.entity_id
_entity_poly.type
_entity_poly.pdbx_seq_one_letter_code
_entity_poly.pdbx_strand_id
1 'polypeptide(L)'
;MPLLEFDGKTYAQSLSIARYLGKKYGLAGDSLEDALEIDQNVDLINDLRARAAIALYEKDEAVKKAKYAEFNKNDFPHLLKNLNDVITKNNGHIALGKLTWGDFVFAGLFEYIKILVVVPDLEKKYPAFQKVLDNVYSIPKVKAYADALRN
;
A
#
# COMPACT_ATOMS: atom_id res chain seq x y z
N MET A 1 7.62 15.00 -3.77
CA MET A 1 6.37 14.89 -4.57
C MET A 1 5.69 13.59 -4.17
N PRO A 2 4.35 13.51 -4.08
CA PRO A 2 3.38 14.21 -4.94
C PRO A 2 2.92 15.59 -4.44
N LEU A 3 2.39 16.36 -5.38
CA LEU A 3 1.59 17.57 -5.16
C LEU A 3 0.24 17.38 -5.87
N LEU A 4 -0.85 17.79 -5.24
CA LEU A 4 -2.19 17.82 -5.82
C LEU A 4 -2.71 19.25 -5.80
N GLU A 5 -3.16 19.76 -6.94
CA GLU A 5 -3.65 21.12 -7.09
C GLU A 5 -5.12 21.13 -7.51
N PHE A 6 -5.92 21.89 -6.77
CA PHE A 6 -7.32 22.15 -7.11
C PHE A 6 -7.78 23.43 -6.40
N ASP A 7 -8.76 24.13 -6.97
CA ASP A 7 -9.34 25.36 -6.42
C ASP A 7 -8.31 26.43 -6.03
N GLY A 8 -7.23 26.55 -6.82
CA GLY A 8 -6.14 27.51 -6.59
C GLY A 8 -5.25 27.20 -5.37
N LYS A 9 -5.34 26.00 -4.81
CA LYS A 9 -4.51 25.55 -3.68
C LYS A 9 -3.70 24.31 -4.02
N THR A 10 -2.52 24.20 -3.42
CA THR A 10 -1.61 23.06 -3.56
C THR A 10 -1.54 22.26 -2.26
N TYR A 11 -1.68 20.95 -2.37
CA TYR A 11 -1.61 20.00 -1.25
C TYR A 11 -0.47 19.00 -1.46
N ALA A 12 0.17 18.60 -0.37
CA ALA A 12 1.27 17.64 -0.37
C ALA A 12 0.98 16.46 0.56
N GLN A 13 1.92 15.52 0.64
CA GLN A 13 1.84 14.26 1.41
C GLN A 13 0.87 13.25 0.81
N SER A 14 1.43 12.18 0.23
CA SER A 14 0.68 11.14 -0.49
C SER A 14 -0.45 10.53 0.34
N LEU A 15 -0.19 10.16 1.60
CA LEU A 15 -1.20 9.54 2.47
C LEU A 15 -2.29 10.54 2.89
N SER A 16 -1.93 11.80 3.17
CA SER A 16 -2.91 12.84 3.48
C SER A 16 -3.82 13.14 2.29
N ILE A 17 -3.25 13.20 1.08
CA ILE A 17 -4.00 13.37 -0.17
C ILE A 17 -4.91 12.15 -0.42
N ALA A 18 -4.39 10.93 -0.29
CA ALA A 18 -5.16 9.70 -0.49
C ALA A 18 -6.34 9.62 0.48
N ARG A 19 -6.13 9.93 1.76
CA ARG A 19 -7.19 10.00 2.77
C ARG A 19 -8.23 11.07 2.45
N TYR A 20 -7.81 12.26 2.03
CA TYR A 20 -8.74 13.32 1.62
C TYR A 20 -9.62 12.89 0.45
N LEU A 21 -9.04 12.31 -0.60
CA LEU A 21 -9.79 11.79 -1.75
C LEU A 21 -10.69 10.62 -1.34
N GLY A 22 -10.22 9.77 -0.42
CA GLY A 22 -11.00 8.72 0.21
C GLY A 22 -12.28 9.27 0.84
N LYS A 23 -12.17 10.31 1.67
CA LYS A 23 -13.33 10.99 2.26
C LYS A 23 -14.23 11.61 1.18
N LYS A 24 -13.64 12.32 0.21
CA LYS A 24 -14.38 12.99 -0.86
C LYS A 24 -15.21 12.03 -1.72
N TYR A 25 -14.75 10.79 -1.89
CA TYR A 25 -15.39 9.80 -2.75
C TYR A 25 -16.06 8.65 -1.97
N GLY A 26 -16.30 8.79 -0.66
CA GLY A 26 -17.04 7.81 0.13
C GLY A 26 -16.30 6.50 0.39
N LEU A 27 -14.97 6.54 0.45
CA LEU A 27 -14.09 5.39 0.65
C LEU A 27 -13.38 5.38 2.02
N ALA A 28 -13.85 6.21 2.97
CA ALA A 28 -13.23 6.43 4.27
C ALA A 28 -14.00 5.82 5.46
N GLY A 29 -14.98 4.95 5.18
CA GLY A 29 -15.87 4.41 6.20
C GLY A 29 -16.98 5.38 6.62
N ASP A 30 -17.84 4.91 7.51
CA ASP A 30 -19.07 5.61 7.92
C ASP A 30 -18.99 6.13 9.38
N SER A 31 -17.93 5.76 10.11
CA SER A 31 -17.69 6.12 11.51
C SER A 31 -16.24 6.56 11.76
N LEU A 32 -15.96 7.09 12.95
CA LEU A 32 -14.58 7.42 13.34
C LEU A 32 -13.75 6.16 13.53
N GLU A 33 -14.36 5.09 14.02
CA GLU A 33 -13.77 3.77 14.23
C GLU A 33 -13.44 3.10 12.89
N ASP A 34 -14.32 3.23 11.90
CA ASP A 34 -14.06 2.76 10.54
C ASP A 34 -12.84 3.48 9.95
N ALA A 35 -12.81 4.81 10.08
CA ALA A 35 -11.71 5.63 9.59
C ALA A 35 -10.39 5.27 10.30
N LEU A 36 -10.44 5.02 11.62
CA LEU A 36 -9.31 4.58 12.42
C LEU A 36 -8.77 3.22 11.94
N GLU A 37 -9.63 2.26 11.62
CA GLU A 37 -9.20 0.96 11.11
C GLU A 37 -8.47 1.10 9.77
N ILE A 38 -9.00 1.93 8.84
CA ILE A 38 -8.33 2.17 7.56
C ILE A 38 -6.97 2.84 7.79
N ASP A 39 -6.92 3.87 8.63
CA ASP A 39 -5.69 4.58 8.97
C ASP A 39 -4.63 3.64 9.56
N GLN A 40 -5.01 2.84 10.56
CA GLN A 40 -4.14 1.86 11.22
C GLN A 40 -3.53 0.88 10.21
N ASN A 41 -4.35 0.34 9.30
CA ASN A 41 -3.89 -0.67 8.35
C ASN A 41 -3.03 -0.05 7.23
N VAL A 42 -3.28 1.20 6.85
CA VAL A 42 -2.42 1.96 5.92
C VAL A 42 -1.08 2.32 6.56
N ASP A 43 -1.06 2.65 7.84
CA ASP A 43 0.18 2.91 8.57
C ASP A 43 1.05 1.65 8.67
N LEU A 44 0.45 0.46 8.83
CA LEU A 44 1.17 -0.82 8.74
C LEU A 44 1.86 -1.02 7.37
N ILE A 45 1.18 -0.65 6.27
CA ILE A 45 1.78 -0.67 4.92
C ILE A 45 2.96 0.31 4.86
N ASN A 46 2.81 1.49 5.44
CA ASN A 46 3.87 2.50 5.46
C ASN A 46 5.06 2.09 6.33
N ASP A 47 4.86 1.37 7.43
CA ASP A 47 5.94 0.82 8.26
C ASP A 47 6.79 -0.19 7.49
N LEU A 48 6.15 -1.12 6.76
CA LEU A 48 6.84 -2.03 5.85
C LEU A 48 7.65 -1.26 4.80
N ARG A 49 7.02 -0.29 4.14
CA ARG A 49 7.67 0.55 3.13
C ARG A 49 8.85 1.31 3.72
N ALA A 50 8.70 1.92 4.89
CA ALA A 50 9.73 2.70 5.56
C ALA A 50 10.92 1.82 5.95
N ARG A 51 10.66 0.66 6.56
CA ARG A 51 11.71 -0.29 6.94
C ARG A 51 12.49 -0.77 5.73
N ALA A 52 11.81 -1.17 4.67
CA ALA A 52 12.47 -1.64 3.46
C ALA A 52 13.26 -0.53 2.73
N ALA A 53 12.77 0.71 2.77
CA ALA A 53 13.46 1.85 2.17
C ALA A 53 14.82 2.13 2.83
N ILE A 54 14.99 1.85 4.14
CA ILE A 54 16.26 1.98 4.87
C ILE A 54 17.37 1.10 4.24
N ALA A 55 17.00 -0.07 3.73
CA ALA A 55 17.93 -0.95 3.03
C ALA A 55 18.08 -0.54 1.56
N LEU A 56 16.97 -0.34 0.84
CA LEU A 56 17.01 -0.05 -0.60
C LEU A 56 17.86 1.18 -0.95
N TYR A 57 17.74 2.25 -0.16
CA TYR A 57 18.43 3.52 -0.40
C TYR A 57 19.78 3.64 0.32
N GLU A 58 20.26 2.58 0.96
CA GLU A 58 21.64 2.52 1.41
C GLU A 58 22.58 2.56 0.19
N LYS A 59 23.62 3.41 0.27
CA LYS A 59 24.57 3.64 -0.82
C LYS A 59 25.74 2.66 -0.79
N ASP A 60 26.12 2.22 0.41
CA ASP A 60 27.17 1.21 0.57
C ASP A 60 26.56 -0.20 0.35
N GLU A 61 27.03 -0.90 -0.69
CA GLU A 61 26.48 -2.21 -1.06
C GLU A 61 26.69 -3.29 0.01
N ALA A 62 27.77 -3.23 0.79
CA ALA A 62 28.00 -4.18 1.88
C ALA A 62 27.03 -3.93 3.05
N VAL A 63 26.82 -2.66 3.41
CA VAL A 63 25.84 -2.27 4.44
C VAL A 63 24.42 -2.59 3.98
N LYS A 64 24.09 -2.32 2.71
CA LYS A 64 22.80 -2.65 2.10
C LYS A 64 22.49 -4.14 2.20
N LYS A 65 23.44 -4.98 1.81
CA LYS A 65 23.31 -6.45 1.90
C LYS A 65 23.14 -6.91 3.35
N ALA A 66 23.87 -6.32 4.29
CA ALA A 66 23.75 -6.64 5.71
C ALA A 66 22.35 -6.26 6.26
N LYS A 67 21.86 -5.05 5.95
CA LYS A 67 20.50 -4.60 6.32
C LYS A 67 19.42 -5.52 5.75
N TYR A 68 19.52 -5.89 4.47
CA TYR A 68 18.58 -6.84 3.88
C TYR A 68 18.61 -8.21 4.56
N ALA A 69 19.80 -8.72 4.91
CA ALA A 69 19.90 -9.98 5.64
C ALA A 69 19.24 -9.90 7.03
N GLU A 70 19.42 -8.80 7.74
CA GLU A 70 18.76 -8.53 9.03
C GLU A 70 17.24 -8.44 8.86
N PHE A 71 16.76 -7.60 7.94
CA PHE A 71 15.32 -7.31 7.79
C PHE A 71 14.54 -8.50 7.25
N ASN A 72 15.15 -9.31 6.37
CA ASN A 72 14.58 -10.57 5.90
C ASN A 72 14.42 -11.61 7.02
N LYS A 73 15.25 -11.53 8.07
CA LYS A 73 15.17 -12.43 9.22
C LYS A 73 14.19 -11.93 10.27
N ASN A 74 14.20 -10.62 10.55
CA ASN A 74 13.57 -10.07 11.75
C ASN A 74 12.28 -9.27 11.47
N ASP A 75 12.19 -8.56 10.35
CA ASP A 75 11.13 -7.56 10.12
C ASP A 75 10.12 -7.99 9.06
N PHE A 76 10.58 -8.23 7.83
CA PHE A 76 9.72 -8.48 6.67
C PHE A 76 8.80 -9.68 6.85
N PRO A 77 9.24 -10.83 7.40
CA PRO A 77 8.34 -11.97 7.59
C PRO A 77 7.13 -11.63 8.47
N HIS A 78 7.34 -10.87 9.55
CA HIS A 78 6.25 -10.49 10.46
C HIS A 78 5.34 -9.44 9.83
N LEU A 79 5.89 -8.38 9.25
CA LEU A 79 5.11 -7.30 8.63
C LEU A 79 4.28 -7.81 7.44
N LEU A 80 4.87 -8.64 6.56
CA LEU A 80 4.15 -9.24 5.43
C LEU A 80 3.09 -10.24 5.90
N LYS A 81 3.36 -11.02 6.95
CA LYS A 81 2.37 -11.92 7.54
C LYS A 81 1.19 -11.13 8.13
N ASN A 82 1.46 -10.10 8.93
CA ASN A 82 0.42 -9.27 9.53
C ASN A 82 -0.46 -8.64 8.45
N LEU A 83 0.15 -8.10 7.39
CA LEU A 83 -0.59 -7.52 6.28
C LEU A 83 -1.44 -8.56 5.55
N ASN A 84 -0.92 -9.78 5.35
CA ASN A 84 -1.70 -10.88 4.78
C ASN A 84 -2.88 -11.27 5.67
N ASP A 85 -2.69 -11.32 6.98
CA ASP A 85 -3.74 -11.66 7.94
C ASP A 85 -4.83 -10.58 7.97
N VAL A 86 -4.45 -9.29 7.93
CA VAL A 86 -5.37 -8.16 7.79
C VAL A 86 -6.20 -8.29 6.53
N ILE A 87 -5.56 -8.51 5.38
CA ILE A 87 -6.26 -8.62 4.10
C ILE A 87 -7.18 -9.83 4.05
N THR A 88 -6.74 -10.96 4.60
CA THR A 88 -7.55 -12.18 4.69
C THR A 88 -8.77 -11.96 5.57
N LYS A 89 -8.61 -11.34 6.74
CA LYS A 89 -9.71 -10.98 7.65
C LYS A 89 -10.71 -10.04 6.99
N ASN A 90 -10.21 -9.12 6.16
CA ASN A 90 -11.01 -8.13 5.43
C ASN A 90 -11.42 -8.61 4.02
N ASN A 91 -11.52 -9.93 3.81
CA ASN A 91 -12.07 -10.51 2.57
C ASN A 91 -11.38 -9.99 1.27
N GLY A 92 -10.06 -9.78 1.31
CA GLY A 92 -9.32 -9.26 0.17
C GLY A 92 -9.28 -7.72 0.08
N HIS A 93 -9.56 -7.02 1.17
CA HIS A 93 -9.45 -5.57 1.29
C HIS A 93 -8.49 -5.16 2.42
N ILE A 94 -8.02 -3.92 2.41
CA ILE A 94 -7.16 -3.37 3.45
C ILE A 94 -7.91 -3.16 4.78
N ALA A 95 -9.21 -2.85 4.73
CA ALA A 95 -10.00 -2.55 5.93
C ALA A 95 -11.50 -2.79 5.70
N LEU A 96 -12.26 -2.95 6.79
CA LEU A 96 -13.72 -2.95 6.82
C LEU A 96 -14.42 -4.02 5.97
N GLY A 97 -13.68 -5.02 5.48
CA GLY A 97 -14.20 -6.04 4.56
C GLY A 97 -14.72 -5.52 3.22
N LYS A 98 -14.44 -4.27 2.85
CA LYS A 98 -14.98 -3.60 1.64
C LYS A 98 -13.95 -2.65 1.02
N LEU A 99 -14.24 -2.15 -0.18
CA LEU A 99 -13.37 -1.20 -0.89
C LEU A 99 -13.22 0.11 -0.10
N THR A 100 -11.98 0.50 0.19
CA THR A 100 -11.61 1.75 0.88
C THR A 100 -10.43 2.43 0.20
N TRP A 101 -10.08 3.65 0.63
CA TRP A 101 -8.90 4.34 0.12
C TRP A 101 -7.59 3.61 0.44
N GLY A 102 -7.57 2.75 1.46
CA GLY A 102 -6.43 1.90 1.78
C GLY A 102 -6.10 0.92 0.66
N ASP A 103 -7.10 0.36 -0.02
CA ASP A 103 -6.89 -0.54 -1.17
C ASP A 103 -6.15 0.17 -2.31
N PHE A 104 -6.49 1.44 -2.58
CA PHE A 104 -5.81 2.24 -3.59
C PHE A 104 -4.37 2.56 -3.22
N VAL A 105 -4.08 2.81 -1.94
CA VAL A 105 -2.69 2.99 -1.45
C VAL A 105 -1.90 1.71 -1.66
N PHE A 106 -2.46 0.55 -1.27
CA PHE A 106 -1.80 -0.73 -1.45
C PHE A 106 -1.55 -1.04 -2.93
N ALA A 107 -2.59 -0.94 -3.78
CA ALA A 107 -2.47 -1.22 -5.20
C ALA A 107 -1.46 -0.28 -5.90
N GLY A 108 -1.47 1.01 -5.58
CA GLY A 108 -0.52 1.98 -6.13
C GLY A 108 0.94 1.76 -5.68
N LEU A 109 1.15 1.13 -4.53
CA LEU A 109 2.49 0.83 -3.99
C LEU A 109 2.98 -0.59 -4.30
N PHE A 110 2.12 -1.50 -4.73
CA PHE A 110 2.41 -2.93 -4.72
C PHE A 110 3.67 -3.31 -5.51
N GLU A 111 3.81 -2.84 -6.76
CA GLU A 111 5.01 -3.09 -7.56
C GLU A 111 6.27 -2.53 -6.91
N TYR A 112 6.16 -1.36 -6.25
CA TYR A 112 7.27 -0.80 -5.51
C TYR A 112 7.60 -1.59 -4.24
N ILE A 113 6.60 -2.15 -3.55
CA ILE A 113 6.79 -3.05 -2.40
C ILE A 113 7.59 -4.29 -2.83
N LYS A 114 7.28 -4.89 -3.99
CA LYS A 114 8.02 -6.05 -4.53
C LYS A 114 9.51 -5.76 -4.69
N ILE A 115 9.84 -4.56 -5.21
CA ILE A 115 11.22 -4.08 -5.33
C ILE A 115 11.84 -3.87 -3.94
N LEU A 116 11.12 -3.20 -3.05
CA LEU A 116 11.56 -2.87 -1.70
C LEU A 116 11.95 -4.10 -0.88
N VAL A 117 11.14 -5.15 -0.90
CA VAL A 117 11.40 -6.38 -0.14
C VAL A 117 12.22 -7.42 -0.93
N VAL A 118 12.55 -7.15 -2.19
CA VAL A 118 13.29 -8.05 -3.08
C VAL A 118 12.58 -9.41 -3.25
N VAL A 119 11.26 -9.36 -3.45
CA VAL A 119 10.43 -10.54 -3.70
C VAL A 119 9.62 -10.30 -4.98
N PRO A 120 10.14 -10.68 -6.16
CA PRO A 120 9.48 -10.45 -7.46
C PRO A 120 8.15 -11.17 -7.63
N ASP A 121 7.90 -12.22 -6.85
CA ASP A 121 6.70 -13.05 -6.91
C ASP A 121 5.89 -12.95 -5.60
N LEU A 122 5.87 -11.77 -4.98
CA LEU A 122 5.28 -11.56 -3.65
C LEU A 122 3.82 -12.02 -3.57
N GLU A 123 3.05 -11.77 -4.63
CA GLU A 123 1.66 -12.20 -4.81
C GLU A 123 1.49 -13.72 -4.84
N LYS A 124 2.48 -14.50 -5.30
CA LYS A 124 2.41 -15.97 -5.26
C LYS A 124 2.59 -16.48 -3.83
N LYS A 125 3.43 -15.79 -3.04
CA LYS A 125 3.64 -16.11 -1.63
C LYS A 125 2.45 -15.68 -0.76
N TYR A 126 1.81 -14.57 -1.11
CA TYR A 126 0.65 -14.02 -0.43
C TYR A 126 -0.49 -13.77 -1.42
N PRO A 127 -1.27 -14.80 -1.79
CA PRO A 127 -2.37 -14.66 -2.76
C PRO A 127 -3.44 -13.66 -2.34
N ALA A 128 -3.57 -13.36 -1.05
CA ALA A 128 -4.46 -12.33 -0.54
C ALA A 128 -4.12 -10.94 -1.11
N PHE A 129 -2.84 -10.65 -1.37
CA PHE A 129 -2.41 -9.38 -1.94
C PHE A 129 -2.95 -9.18 -3.35
N GLN A 130 -3.00 -10.24 -4.16
CA GLN A 130 -3.57 -10.20 -5.50
C GLN A 130 -5.05 -9.80 -5.46
N LYS A 131 -5.81 -10.26 -4.45
CA LYS A 131 -7.23 -9.91 -4.31
C LYS A 131 -7.45 -8.40 -4.15
N VAL A 132 -6.59 -7.70 -3.41
CA VAL A 132 -6.67 -6.24 -3.27
C VAL A 132 -6.50 -5.57 -4.64
N LEU A 133 -5.51 -6.04 -5.42
CA LEU A 133 -5.27 -5.52 -6.77
C LEU A 133 -6.47 -5.77 -7.68
N ASP A 134 -7.00 -6.98 -7.69
CA ASP A 134 -8.15 -7.36 -8.51
C ASP A 134 -9.38 -6.51 -8.15
N ASN A 135 -9.63 -6.28 -6.86
CA ASN A 135 -10.72 -5.44 -6.38
C ASN A 135 -10.59 -4.00 -6.87
N VAL A 136 -9.38 -3.42 -6.86
CA VAL A 136 -9.14 -2.05 -7.36
C VAL A 136 -9.21 -1.97 -8.89
N TYR A 137 -8.54 -2.88 -9.60
CA TYR A 137 -8.43 -2.86 -11.06
C TYR A 137 -9.64 -3.46 -11.79
N SER A 138 -10.60 -4.06 -11.08
CA SER A 138 -11.91 -4.42 -11.64
C SER A 138 -12.82 -3.20 -11.83
N ILE A 139 -12.53 -2.07 -11.17
CA ILE A 139 -13.30 -0.83 -11.31
C ILE A 139 -13.07 -0.25 -12.72
N PRO A 140 -14.11 -0.12 -13.57
CA PRO A 140 -13.92 0.23 -14.98
C PRO A 140 -13.13 1.53 -15.21
N LYS A 141 -13.36 2.55 -14.38
CA LYS A 141 -12.64 3.84 -14.47
C LYS A 141 -11.16 3.71 -14.09
N VAL A 142 -10.84 2.89 -13.10
CA VAL A 142 -9.45 2.64 -12.66
C VAL A 142 -8.73 1.80 -13.70
N LYS A 143 -9.39 0.75 -14.22
CA LYS A 143 -8.86 -0.07 -15.31
C LYS A 143 -8.52 0.77 -16.54
N ALA A 144 -9.47 1.59 -16.99
CA ALA A 144 -9.27 2.45 -18.15
C ALA A 144 -8.07 3.42 -17.96
N TYR A 145 -7.95 4.01 -16.77
CA TYR A 145 -6.79 4.84 -16.41
C TYR A 145 -5.47 4.05 -16.44
N ALA A 146 -5.45 2.87 -15.82
CA ALA A 146 -4.25 2.04 -15.74
C ALA A 146 -3.80 1.50 -17.10
N ASP A 147 -4.74 1.07 -17.95
CA ASP A 147 -4.45 0.60 -19.31
C ASP A 147 -3.89 1.73 -20.17
N ALA A 148 -4.36 2.97 -20.00
CA ALA A 148 -3.87 4.13 -20.74
C ALA A 148 -2.42 4.55 -20.38
N LEU A 149 -1.94 4.22 -19.18
CA LEU A 149 -0.56 4.51 -18.74
C LEU A 149 0.47 3.48 -19.21
N ARG A 150 0.03 2.33 -19.74
CA ARG A 150 0.90 1.24 -20.19
C ARG A 150 1.22 1.32 -21.70
N ASN A 151 0.59 2.26 -22.41
CA ASN A 151 0.87 2.60 -23.81
C ASN A 151 1.82 3.79 -23.87
#